data_AF-A0A4Y8LIP7-F1
#
_entry.id   AF-A0A4Y8LIP7-F1
#
_cell.length_a   1.000
_cell.length_b   1.000
_cell.length_c   1.000
_cell.angle_alpha   90.00
_cell.angle_beta   90.00
_cell.angle_gamma   90.00
#
_symmetry.space_group_name_H-M   'P 1'
#
loop_
_entity.id
_entity.type
_entity.pdbx_description
1 polymer ?
#
loop_
_entity_poly.entity_id
_entity_poly.type
_entity_poly.pdbx_seq_one_letter_code
_entity_poly.pdbx_strand_id
1 'polypeptide(L)'
;MFEWLQDYHKLEDEIIYLENNLYRANRELGRWIEGDLAKLKIHPESSAAKLEEHIERIEHELACKMNDLHDVKSLIKRFRGIEHQILYGKYVEGKTLERVAEDLGYSSQYIYAKHAQIKRMITFADKV
;
A
#
# COMPACT_ATOMS: atom_id res chain seq x y z
N MET A 1 10.95 2.10 13.62
CA MET A 1 10.18 3.13 12.82
C MET A 1 8.85 3.42 13.53
N PHE A 2 8.12 4.51 13.26
CA PHE A 2 6.78 4.71 13.85
C PHE A 2 5.87 3.55 13.43
N GLU A 3 5.18 2.92 14.38
CA GLU A 3 4.37 1.70 14.15
C GLU A 3 3.38 1.88 13.01
N TRP A 4 2.58 2.96 13.03
CA TRP A 4 1.61 3.24 11.96
C TRP A 4 2.23 3.34 10.56
N LEU A 5 3.48 3.79 10.44
CA LEU A 5 4.16 3.94 9.16
C LEU A 5 4.65 2.58 8.64
N GLN A 6 5.02 1.67 9.55
CA GLN A 6 5.33 0.29 9.20
C GLN A 6 4.06 -0.45 8.74
N ASP A 7 2.97 -0.28 9.47
CA ASP A 7 1.67 -0.88 9.12
C ASP A 7 1.18 -0.35 7.76
N TYR A 8 1.32 0.95 7.52
CA TYR A 8 1.02 1.58 6.24
C TYR A 8 1.78 0.95 5.08
N HIS A 9 3.11 0.87 5.18
CA HIS A 9 3.95 0.29 4.11
C HIS A 9 3.68 -1.19 3.91
N LYS A 10 3.48 -1.95 4.99
CA LYS A 10 3.11 -3.36 4.89
C LYS A 10 1.80 -3.53 4.11
N LEU A 11 0.81 -2.68 4.39
CA LEU A 11 -0.48 -2.73 3.71
C LEU A 11 -0.37 -2.32 2.23
N GLU A 12 0.44 -1.30 1.91
CA GLU A 12 0.78 -0.97 0.51
C GLU A 12 1.42 -2.14 -0.22
N ASP A 13 2.42 -2.79 0.38
CA ASP A 13 3.11 -3.94 -0.20
C ASP A 13 2.12 -5.09 -0.45
N GLU A 14 1.27 -5.42 0.53
CA GLU A 14 0.24 -6.44 0.39
C GLU A 14 -0.72 -6.14 -0.77
N ILE A 15 -1.16 -4.89 -0.92
CA ILE A 15 -2.00 -4.46 -2.05
C ILE A 15 -1.26 -4.66 -3.38
N ILE A 16 0.00 -4.22 -3.49
CA ILE A 16 0.80 -4.38 -4.71
C ILE A 16 0.95 -5.87 -5.09
N TYR A 17 1.19 -6.73 -4.10
CA TYR A 17 1.28 -8.18 -4.33
C TYR A 17 -0.05 -8.77 -4.81
N LEU A 18 -1.18 -8.37 -4.23
CA LEU A 18 -2.50 -8.83 -4.65
C LEU A 18 -2.87 -8.33 -6.04
N GLU A 19 -2.58 -7.07 -6.38
CA GLU A 19 -2.81 -6.51 -7.72
C GLU A 19 -2.03 -7.29 -8.79
N ASN A 20 -0.76 -7.60 -8.52
CA ASN A 20 0.05 -8.42 -9.43
C ASN A 20 -0.48 -9.85 -9.53
N ASN A 21 -0.96 -10.44 -8.43
CA ASN A 21 -1.56 -11.77 -8.45
C ASN A 21 -2.86 -11.78 -9.28
N LEU A 22 -3.74 -10.80 -9.05
CA LEU A 22 -4.97 -10.61 -9.79
C LEU A 22 -4.70 -10.44 -11.29
N TYR A 23 -3.72 -9.61 -11.65
CA TYR A 23 -3.30 -9.41 -13.04
C TYR A 23 -2.89 -10.74 -13.70
N ARG A 24 -2.07 -11.55 -13.01
CA ARG A 24 -1.64 -12.85 -13.53
C ARG A 24 -2.80 -13.84 -13.66
N ALA A 25 -3.69 -13.89 -12.68
CA ALA A 25 -4.86 -14.76 -12.69
C ALA A 25 -5.82 -14.38 -13.84
N ASN A 26 -6.09 -13.09 -14.03
CA ASN A 26 -6.91 -12.60 -15.14
C ASN A 26 -6.31 -12.91 -16.51
N ARG A 27 -4.97 -12.79 -16.67
CA ARG A 27 -4.32 -13.21 -17.92
C ARG A 27 -4.45 -14.70 -18.19
N GLU A 28 -4.30 -15.53 -17.15
CA GLU A 28 -4.49 -16.97 -17.29
C GLU A 28 -5.93 -17.28 -17.67
N LEU A 29 -6.92 -16.65 -17.03
CA LEU A 29 -8.33 -16.82 -17.38
C LEU A 29 -8.59 -16.45 -18.84
N GLY A 30 -8.01 -15.36 -19.35
CA GLY A 30 -8.07 -14.99 -20.76
C GLY A 30 -7.58 -16.10 -21.70
N ARG A 31 -6.53 -16.84 -21.31
CA ARG A 31 -6.04 -18.00 -22.08
C ARG A 31 -7.05 -19.14 -22.15
N TRP A 32 -7.79 -19.37 -21.06
CA TRP A 32 -8.86 -20.37 -20.98
C TRP A 32 -10.13 -19.99 -21.71
N ILE A 33 -10.48 -18.69 -21.77
CA ILE A 33 -11.71 -18.23 -22.42
C ILE A 33 -11.53 -18.09 -23.93
N GLU A 34 -10.48 -17.38 -24.35
CA GLU A 34 -10.29 -16.97 -25.76
C GLU A 34 -8.90 -17.29 -26.33
N GLY A 35 -7.95 -17.68 -25.49
CA GLY A 35 -6.58 -17.94 -25.90
C GLY A 35 -6.27 -19.38 -26.30
N ASP A 36 -5.01 -19.77 -26.10
CA ASP A 36 -4.45 -21.05 -26.52
C ASP A 36 -5.09 -22.26 -25.80
N LEU A 37 -5.68 -22.05 -24.63
CA LEU A 37 -6.30 -23.09 -23.82
C LEU A 37 -7.82 -23.22 -24.06
N ALA A 38 -8.44 -22.32 -24.84
CA ALA A 38 -9.90 -22.30 -25.06
C ALA A 38 -10.49 -23.57 -25.69
N LYS A 39 -9.67 -24.38 -26.36
CA LYS A 39 -10.09 -25.65 -26.99
C LYS A 39 -10.11 -26.82 -26.01
N LEU A 40 -9.57 -26.65 -24.80
CA LEU A 40 -9.57 -27.67 -23.76
C LEU A 40 -10.93 -27.62 -23.04
N LYS A 41 -11.66 -28.75 -23.01
CA LYS A 41 -13.03 -28.82 -22.48
C LYS A 41 -13.13 -28.26 -21.06
N ILE A 42 -13.89 -27.18 -20.92
CA ILE A 42 -14.24 -26.55 -19.65
C ILE A 42 -15.37 -27.38 -19.01
N HIS A 43 -15.04 -28.20 -18.01
CA HIS A 43 -16.02 -28.78 -17.10
C HIS A 43 -16.26 -27.84 -15.89
N PRO A 44 -17.36 -27.97 -15.13
CA PRO A 44 -17.62 -27.18 -13.93
C PRO A 44 -16.57 -27.34 -12.82
N GLU A 45 -15.85 -28.46 -12.77
CA GLU A 45 -14.68 -28.66 -11.90
C GLU A 45 -13.34 -28.34 -12.58
N SER A 46 -13.37 -27.72 -13.76
CA SER A 46 -12.16 -27.44 -14.52
C SER A 46 -11.27 -26.43 -13.79
N SER A 47 -10.00 -26.42 -14.19
CA SER A 47 -9.03 -25.43 -13.75
C SER A 47 -9.51 -23.99 -13.96
N ALA A 48 -10.36 -23.73 -14.97
CA ALA A 48 -10.93 -22.41 -15.24
C ALA A 48 -11.96 -21.98 -14.18
N ALA A 49 -12.90 -22.85 -13.80
CA ALA A 49 -13.90 -22.53 -12.78
C ALA A 49 -13.25 -22.25 -11.40
N LYS A 50 -12.22 -23.03 -11.04
CA LYS A 50 -11.43 -22.79 -9.82
C LYS A 50 -10.61 -21.49 -9.90
N LEU A 51 -10.23 -21.08 -11.11
CA LEU A 51 -9.51 -19.84 -11.34
C LEU A 51 -10.42 -18.62 -11.19
N GLU A 52 -11.67 -18.69 -11.66
CA GLU A 52 -12.68 -17.65 -11.44
C GLU A 52 -12.97 -17.44 -9.95
N GLU A 53 -13.21 -18.52 -9.20
CA GLU A 53 -13.38 -18.44 -7.74
C GLU A 53 -12.14 -17.86 -7.04
N HIS A 54 -10.95 -18.21 -7.52
CA HIS A 54 -9.70 -17.66 -7.00
C HIS A 54 -9.57 -16.16 -7.27
N ILE A 55 -9.95 -15.70 -8.46
CA ILE A 55 -9.98 -14.28 -8.85
C ILE A 55 -10.95 -13.52 -7.95
N GLU A 56 -12.18 -14.00 -7.79
CA GLU A 56 -13.19 -13.37 -6.93
C GLU A 56 -12.68 -13.20 -5.49
N ARG A 57 -12.00 -14.22 -4.95
CA ARG A 57 -11.39 -14.14 -3.62
C ARG A 57 -10.29 -13.07 -3.54
N ILE A 58 -9.42 -12.96 -4.55
CA ILE A 58 -8.38 -11.94 -4.60
C ILE A 58 -9.00 -10.55 -4.69
N GLU A 59 -10.02 -10.36 -5.53
CA GLU A 59 -10.72 -9.08 -5.68
C GLU A 59 -11.38 -8.65 -4.37
N HIS A 60 -12.03 -9.58 -3.67
CA HIS A 60 -12.61 -9.32 -2.36
C HIS A 60 -11.54 -8.90 -1.33
N GLU A 61 -10.43 -9.65 -1.25
CA GLU A 61 -9.34 -9.33 -0.33
C GLU A 61 -8.70 -7.97 -0.66
N LEU A 62 -8.49 -7.68 -1.94
CA LEU A 62 -7.97 -6.41 -2.41
C LEU A 62 -8.89 -5.25 -2.00
N ALA A 63 -10.21 -5.39 -2.19
CA ALA A 63 -11.18 -4.38 -1.79
C ALA A 63 -11.14 -4.12 -0.28
N CYS A 64 -11.06 -5.17 0.55
CA CYS A 64 -10.91 -5.03 2.00
C CYS A 64 -9.62 -4.27 2.36
N LYS A 65 -8.48 -4.64 1.78
CA LYS A 65 -7.20 -3.97 2.07
C LYS A 65 -7.16 -2.51 1.60
N MET A 66 -7.79 -2.19 0.47
CA MET A 66 -7.91 -0.81 0.01
C MET A 66 -8.76 0.04 0.96
N ASN A 67 -9.80 -0.53 1.56
CA ASN A 67 -10.56 0.14 2.63
C ASN A 67 -9.71 0.33 3.89
N ASP A 68 -8.97 -0.70 4.32
CA ASP A 68 -8.05 -0.59 5.46
C ASP A 68 -7.01 0.53 5.21
N LEU A 69 -6.49 0.64 4.00
CA LEU A 69 -5.50 1.66 3.63
C LEU A 69 -6.11 3.06 3.71
N HIS A 70 -7.35 3.22 3.25
CA HIS A 70 -8.09 4.46 3.36
C HIS A 70 -8.32 4.86 4.84
N ASP A 71 -8.68 3.90 5.69
CA ASP A 71 -8.95 4.14 7.10
C ASP A 71 -7.67 4.50 7.87
N VAL A 72 -6.56 3.82 7.58
CA VAL A 72 -5.23 4.16 8.12
C VAL A 72 -4.83 5.58 7.71
N LYS A 73 -4.95 5.96 6.43
CA LYS A 73 -4.67 7.33 5.97
C LYS A 73 -5.53 8.35 6.70
N SER A 74 -6.82 8.06 6.87
CA SER A 74 -7.76 8.92 7.59
C SER A 74 -7.41 9.08 9.07
N LEU A 75 -6.97 8.01 9.72
CA LEU A 75 -6.52 8.03 11.11
C LEU A 75 -5.25 8.88 11.28
N ILE A 76 -4.22 8.64 10.46
CA ILE A 76 -2.93 9.35 10.56
C ILE A 76 -3.12 10.85 10.34
N LYS A 77 -4.00 11.24 9.42
CA LYS A 77 -4.33 12.64 9.14
C LYS A 77 -4.86 13.40 10.37
N ARG A 78 -5.39 12.70 11.37
CA ARG A 78 -5.88 13.30 12.62
C ARG A 78 -4.78 13.60 13.64
N PHE A 79 -3.58 13.05 13.47
CA PHE A 79 -2.46 13.31 14.37
C PHE A 79 -1.97 14.75 14.23
N ARG A 80 -1.87 15.46 15.35
CA ARG A 80 -1.46 16.88 15.41
C ARG A 80 0.04 17.07 15.65
N GLY A 81 0.77 16.02 16.00
CA GLY A 81 2.21 16.08 16.22
C GLY A 81 2.94 16.39 14.93
N ILE A 82 3.88 17.33 14.96
CA ILE A 82 4.61 17.77 13.77
C ILE A 82 5.41 16.63 13.15
N GLU A 83 5.89 15.69 13.96
CA GLU A 83 6.58 14.50 13.50
C GLU A 83 5.69 13.64 12.60
N HIS A 84 4.42 13.45 12.99
CA HIS A 84 3.45 12.70 12.19
C HIS A 84 3.12 13.42 10.88
N GLN A 85 2.96 14.75 10.93
CA GLN A 85 2.68 15.55 9.73
C GLN A 85 3.84 15.51 8.73
N ILE A 86 5.09 15.59 9.22
CA ILE A 86 6.29 15.47 8.39
C ILE A 86 6.36 14.09 7.74
N LEU A 87 6.15 13.03 8.52
CA LEU A 87 6.20 11.66 8.02
C LEU A 87 5.08 11.36 7.03
N TYR A 88 3.86 11.79 7.32
CA TYR A 88 2.71 11.64 6.42
C TYR A 88 2.98 12.33 5.09
N GLY A 89 3.37 13.60 5.10
CA GLY A 89 3.67 14.33 3.87
C GLY A 89 4.79 13.67 3.07
N LYS A 90 5.86 13.22 3.74
CA LYS A 90 7.03 12.63 3.06
C LYS A 90 6.77 11.23 2.49
N TYR A 91 6.14 10.35 3.27
CA TYR A 91 6.09 8.91 2.99
C TYR A 91 4.71 8.44 2.51
N VAL A 92 3.62 9.13 2.87
CA VAL A 92 2.26 8.78 2.44
C VAL A 92 1.83 9.63 1.24
N GLU A 93 2.11 10.94 1.26
CA GLU A 93 1.77 11.83 0.14
C GLU A 93 2.90 11.96 -0.90
N GLY A 94 4.09 11.40 -0.62
CA GLY A 94 5.24 11.43 -1.53
C GLY A 94 5.85 12.83 -1.75
N LYS A 95 5.55 13.80 -0.89
CA LYS A 95 6.03 15.19 -1.04
C LYS A 95 7.52 15.33 -0.71
N THR A 96 8.13 16.38 -1.23
CA THR A 96 9.47 16.82 -0.81
C THR A 96 9.39 17.48 0.57
N LEU A 97 10.50 17.55 1.31
CA LEU A 97 10.51 18.15 2.65
C LEU A 97 10.29 19.67 2.58
N GLU A 98 10.70 20.29 1.49
CA GLU A 98 10.46 21.67 1.13
C GLU A 98 8.95 21.91 0.97
N ARG A 99 8.27 21.04 0.22
CA ARG A 99 6.82 21.17 0.06
C ARG A 99 6.06 20.94 1.37
N VAL A 100 6.51 20.00 2.18
CA VAL A 100 5.98 19.78 3.54
C VAL A 100 6.18 21.03 4.40
N ALA A 101 7.33 21.71 4.29
CA ALA A 101 7.57 22.95 5.03
C ALA A 101 6.61 24.08 4.61
N GLU A 102 6.40 24.25 3.29
CA GLU A 102 5.42 25.19 2.75
C GLU A 102 4.01 24.89 3.27
N ASP A 103 3.56 23.63 3.16
CA ASP A 103 2.20 23.22 3.57
C ASP A 103 1.96 23.41 5.08
N LEU A 104 3.00 23.25 5.90
CA LEU A 104 2.94 23.41 7.36
C LEU A 104 3.26 24.83 7.85
N GLY A 105 3.65 25.75 6.96
CA GLY A 105 4.01 27.13 7.32
C GLY A 105 5.33 27.25 8.10
N TYR A 106 6.27 26.33 7.90
CA TYR A 106 7.60 26.34 8.52
C TYR A 106 8.70 26.61 7.49
N SER A 107 9.90 26.98 7.97
CA SER A 107 11.07 27.04 7.10
C SER A 107 11.54 25.63 6.72
N SER A 108 12.05 25.47 5.50
CA SER A 108 12.58 24.17 5.05
C SER A 108 13.68 23.66 5.97
N GLN A 109 14.57 24.54 6.45
CA GLN A 109 15.62 24.20 7.42
C GLN A 109 15.07 23.58 8.71
N TYR A 110 13.97 24.12 9.25
CA TYR A 110 13.33 23.58 10.44
C TYR A 110 12.78 22.16 10.19
N ILE A 111 12.12 21.94 9.06
CA ILE A 111 11.59 20.62 8.69
C ILE A 111 12.71 19.61 8.44
N TYR A 112 13.80 19.98 7.77
CA TYR A 112 14.96 19.08 7.62
C TYR A 112 15.57 18.69 8.97
N ALA A 113 15.75 19.66 9.87
CA ALA A 113 16.30 19.40 11.20
C ALA A 113 15.40 18.44 12.00
N LYS A 114 14.08 18.67 11.96
CA LYS A 114 13.09 17.78 12.57
C LYS A 114 13.07 16.39 11.96
N HIS A 115 13.10 16.27 10.63
CA HIS A 115 13.16 14.99 9.95
C HIS A 115 14.42 14.20 10.31
N ALA A 116 15.58 14.87 10.38
CA ALA A 116 16.83 14.26 10.82
C ALA A 116 16.80 13.84 12.30
N GLN A 117 16.11 14.59 13.17
CA GLN A 117 15.88 14.19 14.55
C GLN A 117 15.00 12.93 14.63
N ILE A 118 13.89 12.90 13.90
CA ILE A 118 12.98 11.75 13.82
C ILE A 118 13.73 10.49 13.38
N LYS A 119 14.52 10.58 12.29
CA LYS A 119 15.34 9.46 11.82
C LYS A 119 16.30 8.94 12.88
N ARG A 120 17.01 9.84 13.58
CA ARG A 120 17.94 9.46 14.66
C ARG A 120 17.23 8.76 15.81
N MET A 121 16.06 9.24 16.23
CA MET A 121 15.27 8.61 17.28
C MET A 121 14.82 7.21 16.90
N ILE A 122 14.37 7.03 15.65
CA ILE A 122 14.00 5.71 15.12
C ILE A 122 15.20 4.76 15.13
N THR A 123 16.34 5.17 14.55
CA THR A 123 17.55 4.33 14.51
C THR A 123 18.07 3.96 15.89
N PHE A 124 17.88 4.83 16.89
CA PHE A 124 18.25 4.53 18.27
C PHE A 124 17.31 3.50 18.90
N ALA A 125 16.00 3.66 18.74
CA ALA A 125 15.00 2.73 19.25
C ALA A 125 15.14 1.32 18.63
N ASP A 126 15.49 1.23 17.34
CA ASP A 126 15.69 -0.05 16.65
C ASP A 126 16.98 -0.79 17.09
N LYS A 127 17.87 -0.16 17.88
CA LYS A 127 19.13 -0.74 18.37
C LYS A 127 19.08 -1.26 19.81
N VAL A 128 17.98 -1.02 20.52
CA VAL A 128 17.74 -1.43 21.91
C VAL A 128 16.92 -2.72 21.91
#